data_AF-A0A3D2ZBH3-F1
#
_entry.id   AF-A0A3D2ZBH3-F1
#
_cell.length_a   1.000
_cell.length_b   1.000
_cell.length_c   1.000
_cell.angle_alpha   90.00
_cell.angle_beta   90.00
_cell.angle_gamma   90.00
#
_symmetry.space_group_name_H-M   'P 1'
#
loop_
_entity.id
_entity.type
_entity.pdbx_description
1 polymer ?
#
loop_
_entity_poly.entity_id
_entity_poly.type
_entity_poly.pdbx_seq_one_letter_code
_entity_poly.pdbx_strand_id
1 'polypeptide(L)'
;MNRVPDEFIRVSTVSLLRFTEQVGCAVGLSQERAGELARLLTDNDCRGVFSHGTAGLLSYAKLLRDGQVNPDPQVTIVSETPTSALVDGAADWATSRR
;
A
#
# COMPACT_ATOMS: atom_id res chain seq x y z
N MET A 1 -14.78 -9.47 -11.72
CA MET A 1 -13.70 -8.72 -11.06
C MET A 1 -14.21 -7.29 -10.95
N ASN A 2 -14.41 -6.77 -9.74
CA ASN A 2 -15.21 -5.55 -9.48
C ASN A 2 -16.73 -5.71 -9.71
N ARG A 3 -17.31 -6.72 -9.04
CA ARG A 3 -18.77 -6.81 -8.87
C ARG A 3 -19.08 -6.62 -7.40
N VAL A 4 -20.16 -5.90 -7.11
CA VAL A 4 -20.68 -5.82 -5.75
C VAL A 4 -21.09 -7.26 -5.35
N PRO A 5 -20.60 -7.79 -4.22
CA PRO A 5 -21.03 -9.09 -3.73
C PRO A 5 -22.53 -9.14 -3.46
N ASP A 6 -23.15 -10.31 -3.61
CA ASP A 6 -24.55 -10.50 -3.21
C ASP A 6 -24.72 -10.40 -1.69
N GLU A 7 -23.68 -10.76 -0.93
CA GLU A 7 -23.59 -10.63 0.52
C GLU A 7 -22.48 -9.65 0.92
N PHE A 8 -22.85 -8.58 1.64
CA PHE A 8 -21.89 -7.59 2.11
C PHE A 8 -22.36 -6.93 3.40
N ILE A 9 -21.41 -6.41 4.17
CA ILE A 9 -21.67 -5.45 5.24
C ILE A 9 -21.32 -4.05 4.77
N ARG A 10 -22.08 -3.05 5.21
CA ARG A 10 -21.72 -1.65 4.97
C ARG A 10 -20.77 -1.19 6.06
N VAL A 11 -19.61 -0.72 5.64
CA VAL A 11 -18.61 -0.10 6.51
C VAL A 11 -18.49 1.36 6.08
N SER A 12 -18.51 2.29 7.05
CA SER A 12 -18.27 3.70 6.74
C SER A 12 -16.84 3.91 6.26
N THR A 13 -16.64 4.75 5.25
CA THR A 13 -15.33 5.12 4.71
C THR A 13 -14.33 5.53 5.81
N VAL A 14 -14.77 6.31 6.80
CA VAL A 14 -13.90 6.77 7.91
C VAL A 14 -13.35 5.60 8.73
N SER A 15 -14.20 4.64 9.09
CA SER A 15 -13.78 3.44 9.83
C SER A 15 -12.86 2.56 9.00
N LEU A 16 -13.13 2.39 7.70
CA LEU A 16 -12.28 1.57 6.82
C LEU A 16 -10.90 2.21 6.62
N LEU A 17 -10.84 3.54 6.46
CA LEU A 17 -9.61 4.30 6.37
C LEU A 17 -8.80 4.16 7.67
N ARG A 18 -9.42 4.41 8.83
CA ARG A 18 -8.74 4.29 10.13
C ARG A 18 -8.21 2.88 10.38
N PHE A 19 -9.01 1.86 10.08
CA PHE A 19 -8.58 0.47 10.24
C PHE A 19 -7.38 0.14 9.35
N THR A 20 -7.42 0.54 8.07
CA THR A 20 -6.35 0.29 7.12
C THR A 20 -5.05 0.98 7.52
N GLU A 21 -5.14 2.22 8.00
CA GLU A 21 -4.00 2.99 8.52
C GLU A 21 -3.39 2.31 9.75
N GLN A 22 -4.23 1.89 10.70
CA GLN A 22 -3.78 1.16 11.89
C GLN A 22 -3.05 -0.14 11.55
N VAL A 23 -3.54 -0.89 10.56
CA VAL A 23 -2.85 -2.10 10.06
C VAL A 23 -1.49 -1.73 9.46
N GLY A 24 -1.43 -0.69 8.64
CA GLY A 24 -0.18 -0.20 8.04
C GLY A 24 0.88 0.16 9.09
N CYS A 25 0.49 0.95 10.11
CA CYS A 25 1.38 1.29 11.22
C CYS A 25 1.83 0.06 12.00
N ALA A 26 0.93 -0.90 12.24
CA ALA A 26 1.24 -2.12 12.98
C ALA A 26 2.27 -3.02 12.28
N VAL A 27 2.41 -2.90 10.95
CA VAL A 27 3.40 -3.65 10.16
C VAL A 27 4.62 -2.82 9.75
N GLY A 28 4.83 -1.67 10.40
CA GLY A 28 6.09 -0.91 10.31
C GLY A 28 6.09 0.27 9.34
N LEU A 29 4.96 0.63 8.72
CA LEU A 29 4.88 1.88 7.97
C LEU A 29 4.85 3.09 8.92
N SER A 30 5.48 4.20 8.51
CA SER A 30 5.28 5.50 9.14
C SER A 30 3.80 5.91 9.07
N GLN A 31 3.33 6.75 10.00
CA GLN A 31 1.96 7.28 9.99
C GLN A 31 1.55 7.87 8.62
N GLU A 32 2.45 8.63 7.99
CA GLU A 32 2.22 9.24 6.68
C GLU A 32 1.93 8.18 5.60
N ARG A 33 2.88 7.25 5.37
CA ARG A 33 2.71 6.16 4.41
C ARG A 33 1.54 5.24 4.72
N ALA A 34 1.27 4.95 5.99
CA ALA A 34 0.11 4.17 6.39
C ALA A 34 -1.20 4.89 6.04
N GLY A 35 -1.25 6.21 6.23
CA GLY A 35 -2.36 7.06 5.82
C GLY A 35 -2.54 7.10 4.30
N GLU A 36 -1.46 7.15 3.52
CA GLU A 36 -1.50 7.08 2.05
C GLU A 36 -2.03 5.73 1.55
N LEU A 37 -1.51 4.61 2.08
CA LEU A 37 -2.00 3.27 1.78
C LEU A 37 -3.49 3.16 2.09
N ALA A 38 -3.90 3.64 3.27
CA ALA A 38 -5.29 3.63 3.70
C ALA A 38 -6.21 4.40 2.75
N ARG A 39 -5.78 5.60 2.33
CA ARG A 39 -6.50 6.40 1.34
C ARG A 39 -6.63 5.65 0.03
N LEU A 40 -5.53 5.19 -0.58
CA LEU A 40 -5.54 4.52 -1.88
C LEU A 40 -6.46 3.29 -1.92
N LEU A 41 -6.36 2.41 -0.91
CA LEU A 41 -7.17 1.19 -0.85
C LEU A 41 -8.66 1.50 -0.60
N THR A 42 -8.96 2.41 0.33
CA THR A 42 -10.34 2.81 0.62
C THR A 42 -10.99 3.52 -0.56
N ASP A 43 -10.24 4.36 -1.27
CA ASP A 43 -10.68 5.07 -2.46
C ASP A 43 -11.04 4.12 -3.60
N ASN A 44 -10.30 3.02 -3.75
CA ASN A 44 -10.61 1.97 -4.71
C ASN A 44 -11.91 1.25 -4.34
N ASP A 45 -12.14 0.93 -3.07
CA ASP A 45 -13.41 0.35 -2.62
C ASP A 45 -14.60 1.28 -2.88
N CYS A 46 -14.46 2.59 -2.58
CA CYS A 46 -15.49 3.59 -2.85
C CYS A 46 -15.80 3.77 -4.35
N ARG A 47 -14.84 3.49 -5.22
CA ARG A 47 -15.01 3.51 -6.69
C ARG A 47 -15.49 2.17 -7.25
N GLY A 48 -15.74 1.17 -6.41
CA GLY A 48 -16.16 -0.17 -6.81
C GLY A 48 -15.02 -1.04 -7.38
N VAL A 49 -13.77 -0.62 -7.22
CA VAL A 49 -12.56 -1.33 -7.69
C VAL A 49 -12.02 -2.25 -6.59
N PHE A 50 -12.87 -3.18 -6.13
CA PHE A 50 -12.59 -4.04 -4.97
C PHE A 50 -11.33 -4.89 -5.12
N SER A 51 -10.94 -5.29 -6.34
CA SER A 51 -9.73 -6.11 -6.56
C SER A 51 -8.43 -5.38 -6.21
N HIS A 52 -8.45 -4.05 -6.14
CA HIS A 52 -7.32 -3.21 -5.74
C HIS A 52 -7.62 -2.39 -4.48
N GLY A 53 -8.73 -2.68 -3.79
CA GLY A 53 -9.11 -2.03 -2.55
C GLY A 53 -8.58 -2.76 -1.31
N THR A 54 -9.27 -2.61 -0.20
CA THR A 54 -8.85 -3.16 1.10
C THR A 54 -8.82 -4.68 1.15
N ALA A 55 -9.41 -5.37 0.16
CA ALA A 55 -9.26 -6.83 -0.01
C ALA A 55 -7.78 -7.28 -0.12
N GLY A 56 -6.90 -6.41 -0.64
CA GLY A 56 -5.46 -6.68 -0.75
C GLY A 56 -4.65 -6.42 0.54
N LEU A 57 -5.26 -5.80 1.56
CA LEU A 57 -4.55 -5.30 2.74
C LEU A 57 -3.78 -6.40 3.49
N LEU A 58 -4.37 -7.59 3.63
CA LEU A 58 -3.71 -8.72 4.31
C LEU A 58 -2.42 -9.13 3.60
N SER A 59 -2.41 -9.11 2.26
CA SER A 59 -1.22 -9.47 1.49
C SER A 59 -0.12 -8.43 1.69
N TYR A 60 -0.44 -7.14 1.62
CA TYR A 60 0.51 -6.07 1.90
C TYR A 60 1.07 -6.16 3.33
N ALA A 61 0.20 -6.39 4.32
CA ALA A 61 0.59 -6.53 5.71
C ALA A 61 1.56 -7.70 5.92
N LYS A 62 1.34 -8.85 5.26
CA LYS A 62 2.26 -9.99 5.31
C LYS A 62 3.61 -9.66 4.67
N LEU A 63 3.61 -9.03 3.49
CA LEU A 63 4.85 -8.68 2.80
C LEU A 63 5.73 -7.72 3.63
N LEU A 64 5.10 -6.71 4.25
CA LEU A 64 5.77 -5.75 5.13
C LEU A 64 6.30 -6.44 6.41
N ARG A 65 5.44 -7.21 7.09
CA ARG A 65 5.81 -7.95 8.30
C ARG A 65 6.94 -8.94 8.07
N ASP A 66 6.91 -9.64 6.94
CA ASP A 66 7.87 -10.68 6.59
C ASP A 66 9.16 -10.09 5.97
N GLY A 67 9.28 -8.75 5.90
CA GLY A 67 10.46 -8.04 5.41
C GLY A 67 10.68 -8.16 3.90
N GLN A 68 9.66 -8.58 3.15
CA GLN A 68 9.74 -8.71 1.69
C GLN A 68 9.51 -7.37 0.96
N VAL A 69 8.93 -6.39 1.65
CA VAL A 69 8.77 -5.01 1.19
C VAL A 69 9.45 -4.09 2.19
N ASN A 70 10.27 -3.16 1.68
CA ASN A 70 10.88 -2.13 2.50
C ASN A 70 9.81 -1.11 2.95
N PRO A 71 9.51 -0.95 4.25
CA PRO A 71 8.57 0.06 4.73
C PRO A 71 9.12 1.49 4.64
N ASP A 72 10.44 1.63 4.45
CA ASP A 72 11.15 2.90 4.31
C ASP A 72 12.12 2.95 3.12
N PRO A 73 11.57 2.95 1.88
CA PRO A 73 12.39 3.04 0.69
C PRO A 73 13.02 4.42 0.54
N GLN A 74 14.33 4.43 0.29
CA GLN A 74 15.07 5.62 -0.12
C GLN A 74 15.02 5.73 -1.65
N VAL A 75 13.89 6.24 -2.15
CA VAL A 75 13.64 6.37 -3.59
C VAL A 75 14.60 7.40 -4.20
N THR A 76 15.29 7.04 -5.28
CA THR A 76 16.27 7.92 -5.94
C THR A 76 16.06 8.00 -7.46
N ILE A 77 16.45 9.13 -8.06
CA ILE A 77 16.53 9.26 -9.52
C ILE A 77 17.92 8.77 -9.94
N VAL A 78 17.95 7.71 -10.74
CA VAL A 78 19.19 7.11 -11.25
C VAL A 78 19.72 7.89 -12.45
N SER A 79 18.82 8.34 -13.31
CA SER A 79 19.13 9.19 -14.46
C SER A 79 17.90 9.94 -14.95
N GLU A 80 18.12 11.08 -15.59
CA GLU A 80 17.05 11.91 -16.15
C GLU A 80 17.43 12.43 -17.53
N THR A 81 16.39 12.65 -18.35
CA THR A 81 16.43 13.41 -19.59
C THR A 81 15.40 14.56 -19.48
N PRO A 82 15.35 15.51 -20.42
CA PRO A 82 14.34 16.58 -20.36
C PRO A 82 12.88 16.10 -20.33
N THR A 83 12.60 14.84 -20.71
CA THR A 83 11.24 14.29 -20.80
C THR A 83 11.04 12.96 -20.08
N SER A 84 12.05 12.42 -19.39
CA SER A 84 11.94 11.14 -18.68
C SER A 84 12.89 11.04 -17.48
N ALA A 85 12.53 10.20 -16.50
CA ALA A 85 13.39 9.87 -15.38
C ALA A 85 13.36 8.35 -15.13
N LEU A 86 14.54 7.77 -14.84
CA LEU A 86 14.68 6.42 -14.31
C LEU A 86 14.73 6.53 -12.78
N VAL A 87 13.77 5.91 -12.10
CA VAL A 87 13.64 5.94 -10.65
C VAL A 87 13.92 4.56 -10.08
N ASP A 88 14.79 4.50 -9.08
CA ASP A 88 15.00 3.32 -8.24
C ASP A 88 14.02 3.35 -7.06
N GLY A 89 13.18 2.33 -6.98
CA GLY A 89 12.20 2.15 -5.90
C GLY A 89 12.80 1.63 -4.59
N ALA A 90 14.11 1.39 -4.53
CA ALA A 90 14.82 0.83 -3.38
C ALA A 90 14.20 -0.50 -2.89
N ALA A 91 13.84 -1.36 -3.85
CA ALA A 91 13.28 -2.69 -3.59
C ALA A 91 14.35 -3.71 -3.15
N ASP A 92 15.61 -3.28 -3.12
CA ASP A 92 16.81 -4.07 -2.92
C ASP A 92 16.97 -4.45 -1.44
N TRP A 93 16.30 -5.52 -1.03
CA TRP A 93 16.68 -6.30 0.15
C TRP A 93 17.85 -7.26 -0.15
N ALA A 94 18.18 -7.49 -1.43
CA ALA A 94 19.17 -8.48 -1.85
C ALA A 94 20.63 -8.00 -1.75
N THR A 95 20.88 -6.71 -1.49
CA THR A 95 22.24 -6.12 -1.43
C THR A 95 22.71 -5.76 -0.01
N SER A 96 21.90 -5.94 1.04
CA SER A 96 22.27 -5.62 2.43
C SER A 96 22.85 -6.79 3.25
N ARG A 97 23.10 -7.95 2.64
CA ARG A 97 24.02 -8.97 3.20
C ARG A 97 25.44 -8.74 2.69
N ARG A 98 26.11 -7.73 3.25
CA ARG A 98 27.57 -7.68 3.37
C ARG A 98 27.94 -7.31 4.80
#